data_AF-A0A2J8ABC2-F1
#
_entry.id   AF-A0A2J8ABC2-F1
#
_cell.length_a   1.000
_cell.length_b   1.000
_cell.length_c   1.000
_cell.angle_alpha   90.00
_cell.angle_beta   90.00
_cell.angle_gamma   90.00
#
_symmetry.space_group_name_H-M   'P 1'
#
loop_
_entity.id
_entity.type
_entity.pdbx_description
1 polymer ?
#
loop_
_entity_poly.entity_id
_entity_poly.type
_entity_poly.pdbx_seq_one_letter_code
_entity_poly.pdbx_strand_id
1 'polypeptide(L)'
;MASYADHLNVIKGFCDKADGKDKLTALIQYACLFISAGEPGNIKKIQASVTAARKVFRIMRPLELVTPLLIQPGFTGKQPMLVEAINKVKLALMAVYFGADHVVWAHQIGLITDKKVGERYQKLSLWSWALGSVCTLAAEGYSIAAQSVVRKEGESEEDYCKRVEEVKKQINQRLLVIVHALFQAALAAGLLQLLPLKPRTVGVLGVVASAINCYMLLPAYPKPAPPPKAKAQ
;
A
#
# COMPACT_ATOMS: atom_id res chain seq x y z
N MET A 1 14.42 27.07 -16.24
CA MET A 1 14.07 26.84 -14.82
C MET A 1 13.26 25.56 -14.76
N ALA A 2 13.57 24.65 -13.84
CA ALA A 2 12.76 23.45 -13.64
C ALA A 2 11.35 23.85 -13.16
N SER A 3 10.32 23.16 -13.64
CA SER A 3 8.94 23.40 -13.21
C SER A 3 8.74 22.89 -11.78
N TYR A 4 7.77 23.44 -11.04
CA TYR A 4 7.34 22.89 -9.75
C TYR A 4 6.99 21.40 -9.85
N ALA A 5 6.43 20.97 -10.98
CA ALA A 5 6.14 19.56 -11.25
C ALA A 5 7.41 18.69 -11.30
N ASP A 6 8.52 19.21 -11.84
CA ASP A 6 9.79 18.49 -11.94
C ASP A 6 10.39 18.25 -10.56
N HIS A 7 10.34 19.26 -9.68
CA HIS A 7 10.78 19.13 -8.29
C HIS A 7 9.96 18.09 -7.52
N LEU A 8 8.65 18.06 -7.72
CA LEU A 8 7.77 17.09 -7.07
C LEU A 8 8.01 15.65 -7.57
N ASN A 9 8.35 15.48 -8.85
CA ASN A 9 8.74 14.18 -9.40
C ASN A 9 10.06 13.65 -8.82
N VAL A 10 11.04 14.53 -8.57
CA VAL A 10 12.31 14.14 -7.91
C VAL A 10 12.04 13.67 -6.48
N ILE A 11 11.19 14.39 -5.73
CA ILE A 11 10.79 14.00 -4.37
C ILE A 11 10.12 12.63 -4.37
N LYS A 12 9.20 12.38 -5.32
CA LYS A 12 8.54 11.07 -5.48
C LYS A 12 9.56 9.94 -5.68
N GLY A 13 10.51 10.10 -6.61
CA GLY A 13 11.52 9.08 -6.87
C GLY A 13 12.45 8.80 -5.67
N PHE A 14 12.72 9.80 -4.83
CA PHE A 14 13.44 9.60 -3.57
C PHE A 14 12.62 8.79 -2.56
N CYS A 15 11.32 9.08 -2.43
CA CYS A 15 10.41 8.35 -1.52
C CYS A 15 10.26 6.88 -1.91
N ASP A 16 10.23 6.56 -3.21
CA ASP A 16 10.11 5.19 -3.71
C ASP A 16 11.26 4.29 -3.23
N LYS A 17 12.48 4.83 -3.12
CA LYS A 17 13.65 4.08 -2.59
C LYS A 17 13.50 3.74 -1.10
N ALA A 18 12.74 4.53 -0.35
CA ALA A 18 12.47 4.27 1.06
C ALA A 18 11.30 3.29 1.27
N ASP A 19 10.44 3.07 0.26
CA ASP A 19 9.23 2.26 0.43
C ASP A 19 9.53 0.81 0.77
N GLY A 20 10.46 0.19 0.04
CA GLY A 20 10.83 -1.20 0.27
C GLY A 20 11.31 -1.43 1.71
N LYS A 21 12.03 -0.44 2.27
CA LYS A 21 12.47 -0.46 3.68
C LYS A 21 11.28 -0.35 4.64
N ASP A 22 10.31 0.53 4.38
CA ASP A 22 9.06 0.60 5.18
C ASP A 22 8.28 -0.72 5.15
N LYS A 23 8.11 -1.35 3.97
CA LYS A 23 7.33 -2.60 3.88
C LYS A 23 8.05 -3.79 4.51
N LEU A 24 9.36 -3.87 4.35
CA LEU A 24 10.15 -4.92 5.01
C LEU A 24 10.11 -4.77 6.53
N THR A 25 10.27 -3.55 7.04
CA THR A 25 10.16 -3.29 8.48
C THR A 25 8.73 -3.51 8.98
N ALA A 26 7.69 -3.27 8.17
CA ALA A 26 6.32 -3.69 8.49
C ALA A 26 6.20 -5.20 8.69
N LEU A 27 6.78 -5.98 7.79
CA LEU A 27 6.78 -7.43 7.87
C LEU A 27 7.46 -7.91 9.16
N ILE A 28 8.62 -7.35 9.49
CA ILE A 28 9.33 -7.65 10.74
C ILE A 28 8.48 -7.27 11.96
N GLN A 29 7.88 -6.08 11.98
CA GLN A 29 7.01 -5.63 13.07
C GLN A 29 5.89 -6.64 13.35
N TYR A 30 5.17 -7.06 12.31
CA TYR A 30 4.03 -7.96 12.50
C TYR A 30 4.45 -9.40 12.75
N ALA A 31 5.60 -9.85 12.22
CA ALA A 31 6.20 -11.13 12.60
C ALA A 31 6.55 -11.15 14.09
N CYS A 32 7.16 -10.08 14.61
CA CYS A 32 7.42 -9.95 16.04
C CYS A 32 6.13 -9.92 16.88
N LEU A 33 5.07 -9.27 16.41
CA LEU A 33 3.76 -9.29 17.09
C LEU A 33 3.18 -10.72 17.14
N PHE A 34 3.29 -11.46 16.04
CA PHE A 34 2.84 -12.84 15.97
C PHE A 34 3.62 -13.75 16.93
N ILE A 35 4.96 -13.68 16.89
CA ILE A 35 5.84 -14.52 17.71
C ILE A 35 5.69 -14.19 19.20
N SER A 36 5.69 -12.90 19.56
CA SER A 36 5.54 -12.47 20.96
C SER A 36 4.13 -12.70 21.51
N ALA A 37 3.13 -12.94 20.66
CA ALA A 37 1.72 -12.99 21.05
C ALA A 37 1.24 -11.75 21.83
N GLY A 38 1.95 -10.62 21.72
CA GLY A 38 1.66 -9.40 22.49
C GLY A 38 2.34 -9.34 23.86
N GLU A 39 2.99 -10.41 24.31
CA GLU A 39 3.64 -10.49 25.62
C GLU A 39 4.88 -9.58 25.70
N PRO A 40 5.16 -8.98 26.88
CA PRO A 40 6.36 -8.19 27.09
C PRO A 40 7.61 -9.07 27.00
N GLY A 41 8.67 -8.55 26.36
CA GLY A 41 9.93 -9.26 26.20
C GLY A 41 10.79 -8.67 25.09
N ASN A 42 11.92 -9.33 24.80
CA ASN A 42 12.88 -8.83 23.81
C ASN A 42 12.27 -8.72 22.41
N ILE A 43 11.44 -9.69 21.99
CA ILE A 43 10.74 -9.63 20.70
C ILE A 43 9.78 -8.44 20.62
N LYS A 44 9.10 -8.11 21.72
CA LYS A 44 8.20 -6.95 21.79
C LYS A 44 8.97 -5.63 21.70
N LYS A 45 10.17 -5.56 22.27
CA LYS A 45 11.07 -4.40 22.12
C LYS A 45 11.52 -4.22 20.67
N ILE A 46 11.87 -5.31 19.98
CA ILE A 46 12.17 -5.28 18.54
C ILE A 46 10.96 -4.77 17.76
N GLN A 47 9.76 -5.30 18.04
CA GLN A 47 8.53 -4.82 17.41
C GLN A 47 8.39 -3.29 17.56
N ALA A 48 8.52 -2.76 18.78
CA ALA A 48 8.36 -1.34 19.05
C ALA A 48 9.42 -0.49 18.32
N SER A 49 10.69 -0.91 18.36
CA SER A 49 11.80 -0.24 17.68
C SER A 49 11.56 -0.15 16.16
N VAL A 50 11.21 -1.28 15.54
CA VAL A 50 10.94 -1.34 14.10
C VAL A 50 9.68 -0.53 13.74
N THR A 51 8.67 -0.51 14.60
CA THR A 51 7.45 0.30 14.41
C THR A 51 7.78 1.80 14.39
N ALA A 52 8.68 2.26 15.26
CA ALA A 52 9.14 3.64 15.27
C ALA A 52 9.98 3.95 14.01
N ALA A 53 10.89 3.05 13.62
CA ALA A 53 11.75 3.22 12.44
C ALA A 53 10.93 3.39 11.14
N ARG A 54 9.82 2.65 10.98
CA ARG A 54 8.91 2.79 9.83
C ARG A 54 8.43 4.21 9.59
N LYS A 55 8.16 4.96 10.66
CA LYS A 55 7.62 6.33 10.60
C LYS A 55 8.62 7.31 10.00
N VAL A 56 9.92 7.05 10.18
CA VAL A 56 11.01 7.82 9.56
C VAL A 56 10.99 7.68 8.04
N PHE A 57 10.80 6.46 7.53
CA PHE A 57 10.69 6.22 6.07
C PHE A 57 9.45 6.84 5.43
N ARG A 58 8.51 7.36 6.24
CA ARG A 58 7.24 7.93 5.78
C ARG A 58 7.19 9.45 5.82
N ILE A 59 8.24 10.15 6.24
CA ILE A 59 8.26 11.62 6.43
C ILE A 59 7.71 12.38 5.21
N MET A 60 8.06 11.95 4.00
CA MET A 60 7.63 12.62 2.77
C MET A 60 6.34 12.05 2.16
N ARG A 61 5.79 10.96 2.70
CA ARG A 61 4.58 10.29 2.16
C ARG A 61 3.34 11.16 2.16
N PRO A 62 3.04 11.97 3.20
CA PRO A 62 1.89 12.87 3.15
C PRO A 62 1.97 13.83 1.96
N LEU A 63 3.15 14.42 1.72
CA LEU A 63 3.36 15.36 0.61
C LEU A 63 3.23 14.64 -0.75
N GLU A 64 3.83 13.46 -0.88
CA GLU A 64 3.75 12.66 -2.09
C GLU A 64 2.30 12.29 -2.45
N LEU A 65 1.46 11.98 -1.47
CA LEU A 65 0.06 11.62 -1.68
C LEU A 65 -0.85 12.83 -1.96
N VAL A 66 -0.49 13.99 -1.41
CA VAL A 66 -1.20 15.25 -1.68
C VAL A 66 -0.80 15.84 -3.04
N THR A 67 0.42 15.55 -3.52
CA THR A 67 0.96 16.09 -4.78
C THR A 67 0.01 15.91 -5.98
N PRO A 68 -0.54 14.70 -6.27
CA PRO A 68 -1.50 14.53 -7.37
C PRO A 68 -2.78 15.35 -7.19
N LEU A 69 -3.21 15.63 -5.96
CA LEU A 69 -4.39 16.43 -5.66
C LEU A 69 -4.14 17.92 -5.94
N LEU A 70 -2.90 18.40 -5.74
CA LEU A 70 -2.50 19.78 -5.95
C LEU A 70 -2.16 20.08 -7.42
N ILE A 71 -1.46 19.18 -8.10
CA ILE A 71 -1.06 19.37 -9.50
C ILE A 71 -2.26 19.23 -10.45
N GLN A 72 -3.20 18.34 -10.12
CA GLN A 72 -4.38 18.08 -10.94
C GLN A 72 -5.67 18.28 -10.14
N PRO A 73 -6.00 19.56 -9.84
CA PRO A 73 -7.24 19.89 -9.16
C PRO A 73 -8.43 19.58 -10.09
N GLY A 74 -9.50 19.02 -9.52
CA GLY A 74 -10.71 18.66 -10.28
C GLY A 74 -10.68 17.28 -10.94
N PHE A 75 -11.70 17.01 -11.75
CA PHE A 75 -11.90 15.74 -12.45
C PHE A 75 -11.37 15.81 -13.87
N THR A 76 -10.68 14.76 -14.29
CA THR A 76 -9.99 14.66 -15.57
C THR A 76 -10.86 14.01 -16.65
N GLY A 77 -11.89 13.27 -16.26
CA GLY A 77 -12.77 12.55 -17.18
C GLY A 77 -12.15 11.30 -17.81
N LYS A 78 -10.92 10.93 -17.43
CA LYS A 78 -10.24 9.71 -17.94
C LYS A 78 -10.88 8.42 -17.46
N GLN A 79 -11.62 8.48 -16.36
CA GLN A 79 -12.33 7.37 -15.76
C GLN A 79 -13.69 7.89 -15.24
N PRO A 80 -14.65 7.00 -14.96
CA PRO A 80 -15.94 7.41 -14.41
C PRO A 80 -15.76 8.29 -13.17
N MET A 81 -16.54 9.38 -13.09
CA MET A 81 -16.39 10.41 -12.06
C MET A 81 -16.34 9.84 -10.64
N LEU A 82 -17.19 8.84 -10.34
CA LEU A 82 -17.22 8.20 -9.02
C LEU A 82 -15.90 7.47 -8.68
N VAL A 83 -15.31 6.78 -9.66
CA VAL A 83 -14.03 6.07 -9.46
C VAL A 83 -12.89 7.06 -9.27
N GLU A 84 -12.91 8.16 -10.02
CA GLU A 84 -11.95 9.25 -9.85
C GLU A 84 -12.08 9.90 -8.47
N ALA A 85 -13.31 10.13 -8.00
CA ALA A 85 -13.58 10.68 -6.68
C ALA A 85 -13.06 9.74 -5.58
N ILE A 86 -13.38 8.43 -5.67
CA ILE A 86 -12.89 7.41 -4.73
C ILE A 86 -11.36 7.40 -4.67
N ASN A 87 -10.68 7.48 -5.83
CA ASN A 87 -9.22 7.50 -5.86
C ASN A 87 -8.63 8.77 -5.23
N LYS A 88 -9.24 9.94 -5.44
CA LYS A 88 -8.80 11.18 -4.79
C LYS A 88 -9.04 11.15 -3.27
N VAL A 89 -10.19 10.64 -2.84
CA VAL A 89 -10.50 10.43 -1.41
C VAL A 89 -9.50 9.46 -0.78
N LYS A 90 -9.17 8.36 -1.46
CA LYS A 90 -8.13 7.41 -1.03
C LYS A 90 -6.79 8.11 -0.79
N LEU A 91 -6.35 8.98 -1.71
CA LEU A 91 -5.10 9.73 -1.57
C LEU A 91 -5.13 10.67 -0.35
N ALA A 92 -6.23 11.40 -0.16
CA ALA A 92 -6.40 12.29 0.99
C ALA A 92 -6.40 11.52 2.32
N LEU A 93 -7.10 10.38 2.39
CA LEU A 93 -7.10 9.50 3.56
C LEU A 93 -5.69 8.95 3.84
N MET A 94 -4.99 8.45 2.82
CA MET A 94 -3.63 7.95 3.02
C MET A 94 -2.67 9.08 3.47
N ALA A 95 -2.86 10.31 3.00
CA ALA A 95 -2.07 11.46 3.46
C ALA A 95 -2.33 11.77 4.95
N VAL A 96 -3.59 11.73 5.39
CA VAL A 96 -3.97 11.89 6.80
C VAL A 96 -3.41 10.76 7.66
N TYR A 97 -3.47 9.51 7.17
CA TYR A 97 -2.86 8.36 7.85
C TYR A 97 -1.38 8.60 8.15
N PHE A 98 -0.58 8.90 7.12
CA PHE A 98 0.85 9.12 7.31
C PHE A 98 1.15 10.38 8.11
N GLY A 99 0.40 11.47 7.93
CA GLY A 99 0.61 12.70 8.69
C GLY A 99 0.28 12.52 10.18
N ALA A 100 -0.77 11.79 10.50
CA ALA A 100 -1.12 11.45 11.88
C ALA A 100 -0.08 10.53 12.53
N ASP A 101 0.51 9.59 11.76
CA ASP A 101 1.62 8.75 12.22
C ASP A 101 2.81 9.58 12.71
N HIS A 102 3.12 10.74 12.10
CA HIS A 102 4.20 11.63 12.56
C HIS A 102 3.89 12.29 13.89
N VAL A 103 2.63 12.64 14.16
CA VAL A 103 2.21 13.14 15.48
C VAL A 103 2.36 12.03 16.53
N VAL A 104 1.96 10.80 16.21
CA VAL A 104 2.18 9.64 17.09
C VAL A 104 3.67 9.40 17.30
N TRP A 105 4.50 9.54 16.26
CA TRP A 105 5.95 9.39 16.39
C TRP A 105 6.54 10.44 17.32
N ALA A 106 6.16 11.71 17.15
CA ALA A 106 6.58 12.81 18.02
C ALA A 106 6.18 12.56 19.49
N HIS A 107 5.00 11.99 19.72
CA HIS A 107 4.60 11.53 21.06
C HIS A 107 5.48 10.39 21.59
N GLN A 108 5.77 9.37 20.77
CA GLN A 108 6.59 8.22 21.17
C GLN A 108 8.03 8.59 21.56
N ILE A 109 8.58 9.66 20.99
CA ILE A 109 9.93 10.16 21.33
C ILE A 109 9.91 11.28 22.39
N GLY A 110 8.75 11.60 22.95
CA GLY A 110 8.61 12.57 24.03
C GLY A 110 8.54 14.04 23.62
N LEU A 111 8.50 14.37 22.32
CA LEU A 111 8.29 15.75 21.86
C LEU A 111 6.86 16.24 22.15
N ILE A 112 5.87 15.34 22.04
CA ILE A 112 4.49 15.62 22.44
C ILE A 112 4.24 14.86 23.74
N THR A 113 4.04 15.60 24.84
CA THR A 113 3.87 15.02 26.17
C THR A 113 2.42 14.64 26.47
N ASP A 114 1.44 15.23 25.78
CA ASP A 114 0.03 14.92 26.00
C ASP A 114 -0.35 13.55 25.42
N LYS A 115 -0.62 12.61 26.33
CA LYS A 115 -1.08 11.25 26.02
C LYS A 115 -2.39 11.23 25.23
N LYS A 116 -3.34 12.14 25.51
CA LYS A 116 -4.63 12.18 24.80
C LYS A 116 -4.43 12.56 23.35
N VAL A 117 -3.48 13.44 23.04
CA VAL A 117 -3.11 13.79 21.67
C VAL A 117 -2.53 12.55 20.97
N GLY A 118 -1.57 11.86 21.59
CA GLY A 118 -1.01 10.63 21.04
C GLY A 118 -2.06 9.57 20.70
N GLU A 119 -2.99 9.30 21.61
CA GLU A 119 -4.07 8.32 21.41
C GLU A 119 -5.08 8.75 20.33
N ARG A 120 -5.45 10.03 20.29
CA ARG A 120 -6.36 10.57 19.26
C ARG A 120 -5.76 10.44 17.87
N TYR A 121 -4.51 10.84 17.71
CA TYR A 121 -3.82 10.76 16.41
C TYR A 121 -3.53 9.30 16.01
N GLN A 122 -3.29 8.40 16.96
CA GLN A 122 -3.20 6.97 16.68
C GLN A 122 -4.52 6.42 16.12
N LYS A 123 -5.66 6.79 16.73
CA LYS A 123 -6.99 6.39 16.21
C LYS A 123 -7.28 7.02 14.86
N LEU A 124 -6.97 8.31 14.68
CA LEU A 124 -7.14 9.01 13.40
C LEU A 124 -6.34 8.34 12.27
N SER A 125 -5.07 8.03 12.54
CA SER A 125 -4.18 7.30 11.63
C SER A 125 -4.83 5.98 11.21
N LEU A 126 -5.23 5.14 12.18
CA LEU A 126 -5.80 3.82 11.90
C LEU A 126 -7.13 3.88 11.13
N TRP A 127 -8.05 4.79 11.50
CA TRP A 127 -9.32 4.96 10.78
C TRP A 127 -9.12 5.44 9.35
N SER A 128 -8.20 6.39 9.16
CA SER A 128 -7.91 6.92 7.82
C SER A 128 -7.32 5.85 6.91
N TRP A 129 -6.40 5.02 7.43
CA TRP A 129 -5.87 3.87 6.72
C TRP A 129 -6.92 2.78 6.43
N ALA A 130 -7.82 2.50 7.38
CA ALA A 130 -8.93 1.57 7.18
C ALA A 130 -9.85 2.02 6.04
N LEU A 131 -10.28 3.28 6.06
CA LEU A 131 -11.13 3.86 5.01
C LEU A 131 -10.41 3.91 3.65
N GLY A 132 -9.11 4.24 3.63
CA GLY A 132 -8.29 4.19 2.42
C GLY A 132 -8.24 2.78 1.82
N SER A 133 -8.21 1.74 2.65
CA SER A 133 -8.27 0.34 2.21
C SER A 133 -9.64 0.00 1.60
N VAL A 134 -10.74 0.50 2.16
CA VAL A 134 -12.09 0.36 1.59
C VAL A 134 -12.20 1.06 0.22
N CYS A 135 -11.63 2.26 0.08
CA CYS A 135 -11.57 2.94 -1.21
C CYS A 135 -10.81 2.12 -2.25
N THR A 136 -9.72 1.45 -1.87
CA THR A 136 -9.00 0.52 -2.75
C THR A 136 -9.89 -0.62 -3.21
N LEU A 137 -10.64 -1.27 -2.30
CA LEU A 137 -11.57 -2.35 -2.65
C LEU A 137 -12.63 -1.88 -3.65
N ALA A 138 -13.22 -0.70 -3.43
CA ALA A 138 -14.23 -0.15 -4.33
C ALA A 138 -13.65 0.17 -5.72
N ALA A 139 -12.48 0.82 -5.78
CA ALA A 139 -11.86 1.21 -7.04
C ALA A 139 -11.38 -0.01 -7.86
N GLU A 140 -10.75 -1.00 -7.21
CA GLU A 140 -10.29 -2.22 -7.88
C GLU A 140 -11.46 -3.13 -8.26
N GLY A 141 -12.49 -3.23 -7.40
CA GLY A 141 -13.70 -3.98 -7.70
C GLY A 141 -14.42 -3.44 -8.92
N TYR A 142 -14.56 -2.11 -9.03
CA TYR A 142 -15.07 -1.47 -10.25
C TYR A 142 -14.18 -1.77 -11.46
N SER A 143 -12.86 -1.65 -11.31
CA SER A 143 -11.92 -1.85 -12.43
C SER A 143 -11.97 -3.27 -13.00
N ILE A 144 -12.15 -4.28 -12.14
CA ILE A 144 -12.35 -5.67 -12.57
C ILE A 144 -13.71 -5.84 -13.25
N ALA A 145 -14.78 -5.31 -12.66
CA ALA A 145 -16.13 -5.43 -13.22
C ALA A 145 -16.26 -4.73 -14.59
N ALA A 146 -15.53 -3.64 -14.80
CA ALA A 146 -15.51 -2.89 -16.05
C ALA A 146 -14.67 -3.55 -17.16
N GLN A 147 -13.83 -4.55 -16.83
CA GLN A 147 -13.01 -5.26 -17.81
C GLN A 147 -13.85 -6.32 -18.52
N SER A 148 -14.51 -5.93 -19.62
CA SER A 148 -15.15 -6.85 -20.56
C SER A 148 -14.32 -6.96 -21.84
N VAL A 149 -14.13 -8.18 -22.34
CA VAL A 149 -13.51 -8.43 -23.65
C VAL A 149 -14.59 -8.88 -24.61
N VAL A 150 -15.16 -7.93 -25.33
CA VAL A 150 -16.05 -8.22 -26.46
C VAL A 150 -15.19 -8.51 -27.69
N ARG A 151 -15.53 -9.59 -28.40
CA ARG A 151 -14.92 -9.94 -29.69
C ARG A 151 -15.32 -8.89 -30.72
N LYS A 152 -14.34 -8.35 -31.44
CA LYS A 152 -14.61 -7.38 -32.49
C LYS A 152 -14.99 -8.12 -33.78
N GLU A 153 -15.89 -7.53 -34.57
CA GLU A 153 -16.23 -8.07 -35.89
C GLU A 153 -14.97 -8.10 -36.77
N GLY A 154 -14.70 -9.24 -37.41
CA GLY A 154 -13.50 -9.44 -38.25
C GLY A 154 -12.21 -9.72 -37.48
N GLU A 155 -12.25 -9.85 -36.15
CA GLU A 155 -11.07 -10.17 -35.35
C GLU A 155 -10.68 -11.65 -35.46
N SER A 156 -9.39 -11.91 -35.71
CA SER A 156 -8.82 -13.26 -35.74
C SER A 156 -8.93 -13.92 -34.36
N GLU A 157 -9.05 -15.26 -34.33
CA GLU A 157 -9.05 -16.01 -33.06
C GLU A 157 -7.78 -15.74 -32.24
N GLU A 158 -6.64 -15.58 -32.92
CA GLU A 158 -5.35 -15.37 -32.27
C GLU A 158 -5.28 -13.99 -31.58
N ASP A 159 -5.78 -12.94 -32.22
CA ASP A 159 -5.80 -11.59 -31.65
C ASP A 159 -6.81 -11.46 -30.52
N TYR A 160 -7.98 -12.12 -30.66
CA TYR A 160 -8.96 -12.22 -29.58
C TYR A 160 -8.37 -12.93 -28.35
N CYS A 161 -7.73 -14.09 -28.55
CA CYS A 161 -7.07 -14.83 -27.47
C CYS A 161 -5.97 -14.00 -26.78
N LYS A 162 -5.13 -13.28 -27.55
CA LYS A 162 -4.10 -12.38 -26.99
C LYS A 162 -4.71 -11.30 -26.09
N ARG A 163 -5.79 -10.64 -26.52
CA ARG A 163 -6.50 -9.63 -25.71
C ARG A 163 -7.11 -10.23 -24.45
N VAL A 164 -7.74 -11.41 -24.55
CA VAL A 164 -8.29 -12.12 -23.40
C VAL A 164 -7.19 -12.45 -22.39
N GLU A 165 -6.04 -12.92 -22.84
CA GLU A 165 -4.90 -13.20 -21.96
C GLU A 165 -4.34 -11.95 -21.29
N GLU A 166 -4.22 -10.84 -22.03
CA GLU A 166 -3.78 -9.56 -21.47
C GLU A 166 -4.73 -9.06 -20.38
N VAL A 167 -6.04 -9.10 -20.63
CA VAL A 167 -7.04 -8.72 -19.63
C VAL A 167 -7.01 -9.67 -18.44
N LYS A 168 -6.88 -10.98 -18.66
CA LYS A 168 -6.73 -11.95 -17.57
C LYS A 168 -5.51 -11.66 -16.69
N LYS A 169 -4.38 -11.28 -17.29
CA LYS A 169 -3.18 -10.85 -16.53
C LYS A 169 -3.46 -9.60 -15.70
N GLN A 170 -4.15 -8.61 -16.27
CA GLN A 170 -4.55 -7.41 -15.53
C GLN A 170 -5.52 -7.73 -14.37
N ILE A 171 -6.53 -8.58 -14.61
CA ILE A 171 -7.46 -9.03 -13.56
C ILE A 171 -6.69 -9.72 -12.43
N ASN A 172 -5.79 -10.64 -12.75
CA ASN A 172 -4.99 -11.35 -11.75
C ASN A 172 -4.16 -10.39 -10.88
N GLN A 173 -3.56 -9.37 -11.49
CA GLN A 173 -2.83 -8.33 -10.75
C GLN A 173 -3.76 -7.53 -9.83
N ARG A 174 -4.95 -7.15 -10.31
CA ARG A 174 -5.94 -6.41 -9.50
C ARG A 174 -6.54 -7.25 -8.38
N LEU A 175 -6.77 -8.54 -8.60
CA LEU A 175 -7.24 -9.47 -7.58
C LEU A 175 -6.26 -9.56 -6.41
N LEU A 176 -4.96 -9.56 -6.68
CA LEU A 176 -3.95 -9.52 -5.63
C LEU A 176 -4.06 -8.24 -4.78
N VAL A 177 -4.32 -7.09 -5.42
CA VAL A 177 -4.54 -5.81 -4.72
C VAL A 177 -5.82 -5.84 -3.88
N ILE A 178 -6.89 -6.47 -4.37
CA ILE A 178 -8.12 -6.68 -3.58
C ILE A 178 -7.85 -7.55 -2.36
N VAL A 179 -7.20 -8.71 -2.54
CA VAL A 179 -6.85 -9.60 -1.43
C VAL A 179 -6.00 -8.85 -0.41
N HIS A 180 -5.00 -8.10 -0.88
CA HIS A 180 -4.18 -7.25 -0.01
C HIS A 180 -5.01 -6.24 0.78
N ALA A 181 -5.91 -5.50 0.12
CA ALA A 181 -6.77 -4.52 0.75
C ALA A 181 -7.73 -5.13 1.78
N LEU A 182 -8.22 -6.36 1.55
CA LEU A 182 -9.02 -7.11 2.54
C LEU A 182 -8.20 -7.41 3.79
N PHE A 183 -6.96 -7.90 3.63
CA PHE A 183 -6.06 -8.12 4.77
C PHE A 183 -5.70 -6.82 5.50
N GLN A 184 -5.50 -5.72 4.77
CA GLN A 184 -5.25 -4.40 5.37
C GLN A 184 -6.47 -3.92 6.18
N ALA A 185 -7.68 -4.04 5.65
CA ALA A 185 -8.91 -3.68 6.35
C ALA A 185 -9.16 -4.55 7.59
N ALA A 186 -8.96 -5.88 7.49
CA ALA A 186 -9.08 -6.78 8.62
C ALA A 186 -8.03 -6.50 9.71
N LEU A 187 -6.79 -6.19 9.31
CA LEU A 187 -5.73 -5.79 10.22
C LEU A 187 -6.08 -4.47 10.93
N ALA A 188 -6.58 -3.48 10.19
CA ALA A 188 -6.99 -2.20 10.75
C ALA A 188 -8.14 -2.37 11.76
N ALA A 189 -9.14 -3.21 11.45
CA ALA A 189 -10.22 -3.54 12.38
C ALA A 189 -9.70 -4.20 13.67
N GLY A 190 -8.71 -5.09 13.57
CA GLY A 190 -8.04 -5.68 14.73
C GLY A 190 -7.27 -4.66 15.57
N LEU A 191 -6.51 -3.77 14.94
CA LEU A 191 -5.74 -2.72 15.63
C LEU A 191 -6.61 -1.64 16.25
N LEU A 192 -7.78 -1.35 15.65
CA LEU A 192 -8.80 -0.47 16.20
C LEU A 192 -9.65 -1.14 17.29
N GLN A 193 -9.44 -2.43 17.56
CA GLN A 193 -10.23 -3.23 18.51
C GLN A 193 -11.73 -3.27 18.16
N LEU A 194 -12.09 -3.14 16.89
CA LEU A 194 -13.47 -3.29 16.42
C LEU A 194 -13.93 -4.75 16.49
N LEU A 195 -12.96 -5.67 16.41
CA LEU A 195 -13.16 -7.11 16.56
C LEU A 195 -12.26 -7.61 17.70
N PRO A 196 -12.72 -8.56 18.53
CA PRO A 196 -11.95 -9.12 19.64
C PRO A 196 -10.89 -10.12 19.13
N LEU A 197 -9.95 -9.64 18.30
CA LEU A 197 -8.89 -10.47 17.72
C LEU A 197 -7.72 -10.63 18.69
N LYS A 198 -7.23 -11.86 18.83
CA LYS A 198 -6.03 -12.15 19.62
C LYS A 198 -4.80 -11.47 18.97
N PRO A 199 -3.77 -11.06 19.75
CA PRO A 199 -2.57 -10.44 19.19
C PRO A 199 -1.88 -11.30 18.12
N ARG A 200 -1.91 -12.64 18.25
CA ARG A 200 -1.40 -13.55 17.21
C ARG A 200 -2.18 -13.41 15.91
N THR A 201 -3.51 -13.34 15.96
CA THR A 201 -4.35 -13.15 14.77
C THR A 201 -4.04 -11.83 14.08
N VAL A 202 -3.93 -10.74 14.85
CA VAL A 202 -3.51 -9.43 14.34
C VAL A 202 -2.11 -9.51 13.73
N GLY A 203 -1.18 -10.22 14.38
CA GLY A 203 0.16 -10.49 13.87
C GLY A 203 0.14 -11.21 12.51
N VAL A 204 -0.61 -12.30 12.36
CA VAL A 204 -0.73 -13.05 11.09
C VAL A 204 -1.31 -12.17 9.99
N LEU A 205 -2.40 -11.45 10.26
CA LEU A 205 -2.99 -10.52 9.29
C LEU A 205 -1.97 -9.50 8.80
N GLY A 206 -1.18 -8.94 9.74
CA GLY A 206 -0.12 -8.00 9.42
C GLY A 206 1.05 -8.59 8.66
N VAL A 207 1.44 -9.83 8.97
CA VAL A 207 2.48 -10.56 8.22
C VAL A 207 2.05 -10.76 6.78
N VAL A 208 0.84 -11.31 6.55
CA VAL A 208 0.33 -11.56 5.19
C VAL A 208 0.22 -10.24 4.41
N ALA A 209 -0.39 -9.21 5.01
CA ALA A 209 -0.56 -7.93 4.35
C ALA A 209 0.80 -7.24 4.03
N SER A 210 1.81 -7.44 4.86
CA SER A 210 3.15 -6.87 4.64
C SER A 210 3.97 -7.69 3.65
N ALA A 211 3.84 -9.01 3.64
CA ALA A 211 4.49 -9.89 2.68
C ALA A 211 3.99 -9.60 1.26
N ILE A 212 2.68 -9.41 1.06
CA ILE A 212 2.12 -9.02 -0.23
C ILE A 212 2.66 -7.64 -0.67
N ASN A 213 2.76 -6.67 0.24
CA ASN A 213 3.41 -5.38 -0.06
C ASN A 213 4.87 -5.55 -0.52
N CYS A 214 5.66 -6.38 0.17
CA CYS A 214 7.02 -6.67 -0.26
C CYS A 214 7.05 -7.31 -1.65
N TYR A 215 6.17 -8.28 -1.91
CA TYR A 215 6.06 -8.92 -3.22
C TYR A 215 5.72 -7.93 -4.34
N MET A 216 4.77 -7.02 -4.12
CA MET A 216 4.40 -6.00 -5.11
C MET A 216 5.51 -4.98 -5.41
N LEU A 217 6.51 -4.87 -4.53
CA LEU A 217 7.68 -4.00 -4.71
C LEU A 217 8.92 -4.74 -5.23
N LEU A 218 8.88 -6.07 -5.34
CA LEU A 218 10.02 -6.82 -5.86
C LEU A 218 10.25 -6.48 -7.34
N PRO A 219 11.49 -6.14 -7.74
CA PRO A 219 11.81 -5.97 -9.14
C PRO A 219 11.66 -7.31 -9.88
N ALA A 220 11.40 -7.25 -11.19
CA ALA A 220 11.42 -8.44 -12.02
C ALA A 220 12.80 -9.11 -11.93
N TYR A 221 12.82 -10.44 -11.74
CA TYR A 221 14.07 -11.19 -11.75
C TYR A 221 14.75 -11.06 -13.12
N PRO A 222 16.09 -10.97 -13.15
CA PRO A 222 16.83 -11.00 -14.42
C PRO A 222 16.46 -12.24 -15.22
N LYS A 223 16.27 -12.09 -16.53
CA LYS A 223 16.07 -13.25 -17.41
C LYS A 223 17.31 -14.15 -17.34
N PRO A 224 17.16 -15.48 -17.21
CA PRO A 224 18.29 -16.40 -17.28
C PRO A 224 19.09 -16.17 -18.57
N ALA A 225 20.42 -16.29 -18.49
CA ALA A 225 21.26 -16.21 -19.68
C ALA A 225 20.81 -17.26 -20.70
N PRO A 226 20.71 -16.92 -22.00
CA PRO A 226 20.40 -17.91 -23.02
C PRO A 226 21.49 -19.00 -23.00
N PRO A 227 21.12 -20.28 -23.21
CA PRO A 227 22.08 -21.37 -23.22
C PRO A 227 23.16 -21.09 -24.27
N PRO A 228 24.44 -21.48 -24.01
CA PRO A 228 25.51 -21.29 -24.96
C PRO A 228 25.12 -21.95 -26.29
N LYS A 229 25.18 -21.19 -27.39
CA LYS A 229 24.99 -21.75 -28.73
C LYS A 229 26.00 -22.88 -28.89
N ALA A 230 25.51 -24.10 -29.13
CA ALA A 230 26.36 -25.23 -29.48
C ALA A 230 27.25 -24.76 -30.64
N LYS A 231 28.57 -24.87 -30.46
CA LYS A 231 29.52 -24.63 -31.56
C LYS A 231 29.12 -25.60 -32.67
N ALA A 232 28.71 -25.06 -33.82
CA ALA A 232 28.58 -25.87 -35.02
C ALA A 232 29.95 -26.53 -35.26
N GLN A 233 29.97 -27.86 -35.22
CA GLN A 233 31.12 -28.67 -35.61
C GLN A 233 31.30 -28.62 -37.12
#